data_AF-A0A7S4P7H7-F1
#
_entry.id   AF-A0A7S4P7H7-F1
#
_cell.length_a   1.000
_cell.length_b   1.000
_cell.length_c   1.000
_cell.angle_alpha   90.00
_cell.angle_beta   90.00
_cell.angle_gamma   90.00
#
_symmetry.space_group_name_H-M   'P 1'
#
loop_
_entity.id
_entity.type
_entity.pdbx_description
1 polymer ?
#
loop_
_entity_poly.entity_id
_entity_poly.type
_entity_poly.pdbx_seq_one_letter_code
_entity_poly.pdbx_strand_id
1 'polypeptide(L)'
;TESMDEVLHAIRVIKLFAWEDSFMDKVQKLREKEMLLLRTEGVWAVASSFVWIGSPLLVSLASFAAFTWSGNELKPHIAFTALSLFNVLRMPLFAIPQAINFFIACKTAIGRIHPFLCADEVDPCYFEEELGASDEEEKHPTVVSIKGGE
;
A
#
# COMPACT_ATOMS: atom_id res chain seq x y z
N THR A 1 -11.08 -4.71 5.28
CA THR A 1 -11.69 -3.37 5.41
C THR A 1 -13.10 -3.36 4.86
N GLU A 2 -13.34 -3.85 3.63
CA GLU A 2 -14.70 -3.96 3.05
C GLU A 2 -15.73 -4.62 3.99
N SER A 3 -15.32 -5.67 4.70
CA SER A 3 -16.21 -6.37 5.63
C SER A 3 -16.64 -5.52 6.83
N MET A 4 -15.86 -4.52 7.27
CA MET A 4 -16.25 -3.64 8.38
C MET A 4 -17.18 -2.52 7.91
N ASP A 5 -16.97 -2.02 6.70
CA ASP A 5 -17.84 -1.00 6.10
C ASP A 5 -19.26 -1.55 5.87
N GLU A 6 -19.37 -2.82 5.48
CA GLU A 6 -20.66 -3.50 5.33
C GLU A 6 -21.41 -3.64 6.67
N VAL A 7 -20.70 -3.89 7.78
CA VAL A 7 -21.30 -3.93 9.14
C VAL A 7 -21.87 -2.58 9.54
N LEU A 8 -21.11 -1.50 9.29
CA LEU A 8 -21.51 -0.15 9.65
C LEU A 8 -22.78 0.27 8.89
N HIS A 9 -22.90 -0.12 7.63
CA HIS A 9 -24.13 0.10 6.85
C HIS A 9 -25.31 -0.74 7.34
N ALA A 10 -25.08 -1.97 7.82
CA ALA A 10 -26.13 -2.91 8.24
C ALA A 10 -26.53 -2.82 9.74
N ILE A 11 -25.93 -1.93 10.54
CA ILE A 11 -26.08 -1.93 12.01
C ILE A 11 -27.53 -1.81 12.50
N ARG A 12 -28.39 -1.06 11.79
CA ARG A 12 -29.81 -0.90 12.15
C ARG A 12 -30.59 -2.21 12.02
N VAL A 13 -30.28 -3.01 11.01
CA VAL A 13 -30.91 -4.32 10.75
C VAL A 13 -30.47 -5.33 11.80
N ILE A 14 -29.18 -5.36 12.13
CA ILE A 14 -28.61 -6.26 13.14
C ILE A 14 -29.30 -6.06 14.50
N LYS A 15 -29.55 -4.80 14.89
CA LYS A 15 -30.26 -4.46 16.14
C LYS A 15 -31.74 -4.83 16.11
N LEU A 16 -32.42 -4.62 14.97
CA LEU A 16 -33.84 -4.94 14.82
C LEU A 16 -34.13 -6.44 15.01
N PHE A 17 -33.19 -7.31 14.58
CA PHE A 17 -33.32 -8.76 14.67
C PHE A 17 -32.57 -9.38 15.86
N ALA A 18 -31.96 -8.58 16.74
CA ALA A 18 -31.13 -9.03 17.86
C ALA A 18 -30.03 -10.03 17.46
N TRP A 19 -29.44 -9.85 16.27
CA TRP A 19 -28.35 -10.70 15.75
C TRP A 19 -26.97 -10.34 16.29
N GLU A 20 -26.90 -9.51 17.33
CA GLU A 20 -25.66 -8.95 17.86
C GLU A 20 -24.64 -10.05 18.24
N ASP A 21 -25.08 -11.08 18.94
CA ASP A 21 -24.21 -12.17 19.42
C ASP A 21 -23.63 -13.01 18.28
N SER A 22 -24.47 -13.42 17.32
CA SER A 22 -24.02 -14.19 16.15
C SER A 22 -23.03 -13.40 15.29
N PHE A 23 -23.23 -12.09 15.21
CA PHE A 23 -22.34 -11.20 14.47
C PHE A 23 -21.03 -10.95 15.23
N MET A 24 -21.09 -10.81 16.56
CA MET A 24 -19.93 -10.72 17.44
C MET A 24 -19.02 -11.93 17.26
N ASP A 25 -19.58 -13.13 17.25
CA ASP A 25 -18.84 -14.39 17.02
C ASP A 25 -18.14 -14.40 15.66
N LYS A 26 -18.78 -13.86 14.63
CA LYS A 26 -18.21 -13.78 13.27
C LYS A 26 -17.02 -12.81 13.23
N VAL A 27 -17.15 -11.64 13.85
CA VAL A 27 -16.06 -10.65 13.95
C VAL A 27 -14.91 -11.20 14.80
N GLN A 28 -15.20 -11.88 15.90
CA GLN A 28 -14.19 -12.48 16.76
C GLN A 28 -13.37 -13.54 16.02
N LYS A 29 -14.02 -14.42 15.25
CA LYS A 29 -13.34 -15.41 14.38
C LYS A 29 -12.46 -14.76 13.32
N LEU A 30 -12.87 -13.61 12.77
CA LEU A 30 -12.06 -12.87 11.80
C LEU A 30 -10.85 -12.23 12.50
N ARG A 31 -11.07 -11.61 13.66
CA ARG A 31 -10.02 -10.98 14.47
C ARG A 31 -8.95 -11.97 14.90
N GLU A 32 -9.32 -13.20 15.23
CA GLU A 32 -8.36 -14.27 15.54
C GLU A 32 -7.44 -14.58 14.36
N LYS A 33 -8.00 -14.64 13.14
CA LYS A 33 -7.19 -14.84 11.92
C LYS A 33 -6.26 -13.65 11.66
N GLU A 34 -6.76 -12.43 11.81
CA GLU A 34 -5.95 -11.21 11.68
C GLU A 34 -4.81 -11.17 12.70
N MET A 35 -5.08 -11.52 13.97
CA MET A 35 -4.06 -11.58 15.00
C MET A 35 -2.96 -12.61 14.69
N LEU A 36 -3.33 -13.77 14.12
CA LEU A 36 -2.35 -14.76 13.68
C LEU A 36 -1.49 -14.20 12.55
N LEU A 37 -2.08 -13.53 11.56
CA LEU A 37 -1.36 -12.89 10.47
C LEU A 37 -0.40 -11.82 10.99
N LEU A 38 -0.86 -10.90 11.83
CA LEU A 38 -0.04 -9.86 12.44
C LEU A 38 1.11 -10.44 13.27
N ARG A 39 0.86 -11.54 13.99
CA ARG A 39 1.92 -12.23 14.74
C ARG A 39 2.96 -12.85 13.81
N THR A 40 2.53 -13.50 12.73
CA THR A 40 3.46 -14.06 11.75
C THR A 40 4.27 -12.96 11.06
N GLU A 41 3.63 -11.87 10.66
CA GLU A 41 4.28 -10.69 10.09
C GLU A 41 5.31 -10.10 11.06
N GLY A 42 4.96 -9.97 12.34
CA GLY A 42 5.88 -9.49 13.37
C GLY A 42 7.13 -10.36 13.49
N VAL A 43 6.99 -11.69 13.45
CA VAL A 43 8.15 -12.61 13.45
C VAL A 43 9.03 -12.40 12.21
N TRP A 44 8.43 -12.27 11.03
CA TRP A 44 9.17 -12.01 9.80
C TRP A 44 9.87 -10.65 9.82
N ALA A 45 9.22 -9.61 10.35
CA ALA A 45 9.78 -8.27 10.46
C ALA A 45 11.02 -8.25 11.38
N VAL A 46 10.95 -8.95 12.52
CA VAL A 46 12.11 -9.08 13.43
C VAL A 46 13.24 -9.85 12.76
N ALA A 47 12.93 -10.98 12.11
CA ALA A 47 13.93 -11.77 11.38
C ALA A 47 14.62 -10.95 10.27
N SER A 48 13.84 -10.22 9.48
CA SER A 48 14.35 -9.33 8.43
C SER A 48 15.21 -8.21 9.00
N SER A 49 14.79 -7.60 10.12
CA SER A 49 15.56 -6.56 10.80
C SER A 49 16.89 -7.07 11.32
N PHE A 50 16.92 -8.30 11.86
CA PHE A 50 18.16 -8.95 12.29
C PHE A 50 19.12 -9.16 11.12
N VAL A 51 18.63 -9.65 9.98
CA VAL A 51 19.44 -9.80 8.76
C VAL A 51 19.93 -8.45 8.25
N TRP A 52 19.10 -7.41 8.29
CA TRP A 52 19.49 -6.07 7.86
C TRP A 52 20.64 -5.49 8.68
N ILE A 53 20.57 -5.64 10.01
CA ILE A 53 21.60 -5.16 10.94
C ILE A 53 22.85 -6.04 10.85
N GLY A 54 22.70 -7.36 10.68
CA GLY A 54 23.79 -8.34 10.66
C GLY A 54 24.52 -8.47 9.32
N SER A 55 23.86 -8.18 8.19
CA SER A 55 24.44 -8.20 6.83
C SER A 55 25.85 -7.58 6.71
N PRO A 56 26.09 -6.33 7.15
CA PRO A 56 27.43 -5.71 7.12
C PRO A 56 28.50 -6.44 7.92
N LEU A 57 28.13 -7.07 9.04
CA LEU A 57 29.05 -7.85 9.86
C LEU A 57 29.41 -9.16 9.15
N LEU A 58 28.42 -9.79 8.51
CA LEU A 58 28.66 -10.98 7.69
C LEU A 58 29.52 -10.67 6.47
N VAL A 59 29.26 -9.54 5.80
CA VAL A 59 30.04 -9.08 4.64
C VAL A 59 31.49 -8.78 5.03
N SER A 60 31.72 -8.07 6.14
CA SER A 60 33.08 -7.77 6.60
C SER A 60 33.82 -9.03 7.04
N LEU A 61 33.16 -9.92 7.78
CA LEU A 61 33.72 -11.20 8.20
C LEU A 61 34.08 -12.07 6.99
N ALA A 62 33.17 -12.22 6.02
CA ALA A 62 33.41 -12.99 4.80
C ALA A 62 34.56 -12.40 3.96
N SER A 63 34.62 -11.06 3.84
CA SER A 63 35.68 -10.38 3.09
C SER A 63 37.05 -10.58 3.74
N PHE A 64 37.14 -10.43 5.07
CA PHE A 64 38.39 -10.66 5.79
C PHE A 64 38.80 -12.13 5.80
N ALA A 65 37.85 -13.05 5.94
CA ALA A 65 38.11 -14.48 5.85
C ALA A 65 38.64 -14.89 4.47
N ALA A 66 38.06 -14.36 3.39
CA ALA A 66 38.55 -14.59 2.04
C ALA A 66 39.95 -13.97 1.82
N PHE A 67 40.20 -12.79 2.40
CA PHE A 67 41.49 -12.11 2.31
C PHE A 67 42.62 -12.89 2.99
N THR A 68 42.38 -13.42 4.19
CA THR A 68 43.36 -14.24 4.92
C THR A 68 43.55 -15.61 4.28
N TRP A 69 42.48 -16.21 3.74
CA TRP A 69 42.57 -17.47 2.99
C TRP A 69 43.48 -17.36 1.76
N SER A 70 43.49 -16.20 1.11
CA SER A 70 44.37 -15.91 -0.03
C SER A 70 45.85 -15.74 0.36
N GLY A 71 46.23 -15.97 1.62
CA GLY A 71 47.60 -15.88 2.10
C GLY A 71 48.07 -14.47 2.45
N ASN A 72 47.17 -13.49 2.50
CA ASN A 72 47.50 -12.12 2.88
C ASN A 72 47.40 -11.92 4.40
N GLU A 73 48.31 -11.14 4.96
CA GLU A 73 48.25 -10.75 6.38
C GLU A 73 47.26 -9.61 6.60
N LEU A 74 46.30 -9.81 7.51
CA LEU A 74 45.30 -8.81 7.86
C LEU A 74 45.92 -7.73 8.77
N LYS A 75 46.44 -6.65 8.18
CA LYS A 75 46.98 -5.50 8.92
C LYS A 75 45.84 -4.60 9.44
N PRO A 76 45.94 -4.04 10.67
CA PRO A 76 44.88 -3.21 11.26
C PRO A 76 44.43 -2.04 10.37
N HIS A 77 45.37 -1.36 9.70
CA HIS A 77 45.03 -0.23 8.83
C HIS A 77 44.16 -0.64 7.62
N ILE A 78 44.32 -1.86 7.10
CA ILE A 78 43.50 -2.41 6.00
C ILE A 78 42.11 -2.76 6.53
N ALA A 79 42.03 -3.38 7.72
CA ALA A 79 40.76 -3.75 8.32
C ALA A 79 39.88 -2.53 8.65
N PHE A 80 40.47 -1.49 9.26
CA PHE A 80 39.72 -0.27 9.61
C PHE A 80 39.26 0.50 8.37
N THR A 81 40.11 0.64 7.35
CA THR A 81 39.74 1.32 6.10
C THR A 81 38.63 0.58 5.35
N ALA A 82 38.71 -0.75 5.26
CA ALA A 82 37.65 -1.57 4.65
C ALA A 82 36.32 -1.47 5.42
N LEU A 83 36.34 -1.50 6.76
CA LEU A 83 35.14 -1.34 7.59
C LEU A 83 34.46 0.02 7.36
N SER A 84 35.24 1.11 7.31
CA SER A 84 34.71 2.44 7.00
C SER A 84 34.08 2.49 5.61
N LEU A 85 34.72 1.87 4.61
CA LEU A 85 34.20 1.81 3.24
C LEU A 85 32.87 1.03 3.17
N PHE A 86 32.79 -0.14 3.81
CA PHE A 86 31.55 -0.94 3.85
C PHE A 86 30.40 -0.19 4.54
N ASN A 87 30.69 0.61 5.57
CA ASN A 87 29.66 1.41 6.25
C ASN A 87 29.09 2.52 5.35
N VAL A 88 29.92 3.22 4.59
CA VAL A 88 29.44 4.28 3.68
C VAL A 88 28.74 3.69 2.46
N LEU A 89 29.21 2.55 1.94
CA LEU A 89 28.61 1.87 0.79
C LEU A 89 27.22 1.27 1.09
N ARG A 90 26.90 1.05 2.36
CA ARG A 90 25.61 0.49 2.78
C ARG A 90 24.43 1.34 2.32
N MET A 91 24.52 2.66 2.48
CA MET A 91 23.44 3.58 2.17
C MET A 91 23.03 3.55 0.68
N PRO A 92 23.96 3.67 -0.30
CA PRO A 92 23.60 3.56 -1.72
C PRO A 92 23.14 2.16 -2.12
N LEU A 93 23.72 1.09 -1.56
CA LEU A 93 23.29 -0.29 -1.85
C LEU A 93 21.81 -0.53 -1.48
N PHE A 94 21.33 0.09 -0.41
CA PHE A 94 19.93 0.01 -0.02
C PHE A 94 19.02 1.01 -0.74
N ALA A 95 19.55 2.16 -1.15
CA ALA A 95 18.79 3.16 -1.89
C ALA A 95 18.40 2.70 -3.31
N ILE A 96 19.26 1.93 -3.99
CA ILE A 96 19.01 1.44 -5.36
C ILE A 96 17.72 0.61 -5.47
N PRO A 97 17.53 -0.48 -4.70
CA PRO A 97 16.30 -1.27 -4.79
C PRO A 97 15.07 -0.48 -4.34
N GLN A 98 15.20 0.43 -3.37
CA GLN A 98 14.10 1.32 -2.97
C GLN A 98 13.71 2.24 -4.12
N ALA A 99 14.68 2.84 -4.82
CA ALA A 99 14.43 3.68 -5.99
C ALA A 99 13.71 2.92 -7.11
N ILE A 100 14.04 1.64 -7.34
CA ILE A 100 13.32 0.79 -8.31
C ILE A 100 11.86 0.60 -7.89
N ASN A 101 11.59 0.32 -6.61
CA ASN A 101 10.22 0.21 -6.11
C ASN A 101 9.44 1.51 -6.28
N PHE A 102 10.05 2.65 -5.95
CA PHE A 102 9.46 3.97 -6.20
C PHE A 102 9.15 4.20 -7.67
N PHE A 103 10.07 3.83 -8.57
CA PHE A 103 9.85 3.94 -10.00
C PHE A 103 8.66 3.10 -10.47
N ILE A 104 8.55 1.86 -10.00
CA ILE A 104 7.42 0.98 -10.32
C ILE A 104 6.10 1.56 -9.79
N ALA A 105 6.10 2.05 -8.55
CA ALA A 105 4.93 2.68 -7.94
C ALA A 105 4.51 3.97 -8.67
N CYS A 106 5.47 4.82 -9.06
CA CYS A 106 5.19 6.00 -9.88
C CYS A 106 4.62 5.60 -11.24
N LYS A 107 5.15 4.55 -11.87
CA LYS A 107 4.64 4.05 -13.16
C LYS A 107 3.19 3.59 -13.04
N THR A 108 2.83 2.83 -12.00
CA THR A 108 1.44 2.38 -11.82
C THR A 108 0.52 3.55 -11.43
N ALA A 109 0.99 4.50 -10.63
CA ALA A 109 0.23 5.71 -10.29
C ALA A 109 -0.08 6.56 -11.53
N ILE A 110 0.92 6.79 -12.39
CA ILE A 110 0.73 7.50 -13.67
C ILE A 110 -0.27 6.75 -14.55
N GLY A 111 -0.15 5.43 -14.66
CA GLY A 111 -1.10 4.61 -15.43
C GLY A 111 -2.56 4.73 -14.95
N ARG A 112 -2.79 5.00 -13.66
CA ARG A 112 -4.13 5.21 -13.09
C ARG A 112 -4.68 6.61 -13.32
N ILE A 113 -3.81 7.64 -13.26
CA ILE A 113 -4.21 9.04 -13.40
C ILE A 113 -4.31 9.46 -14.88
N HIS A 114 -3.49 8.87 -15.75
CA HIS A 114 -3.49 9.14 -17.19
C HIS A 114 -4.89 9.10 -17.83
N PRO A 115 -5.71 8.05 -17.67
CA PRO A 115 -7.05 8.03 -18.28
C PRO A 115 -7.99 9.10 -17.71
N PHE A 116 -7.82 9.53 -16.47
CA PHE A 116 -8.62 10.59 -15.88
C PHE A 116 -8.26 11.96 -16.46
N LEU A 117 -6.96 12.24 -16.64
CA LEU A 117 -6.49 13.49 -17.24
C LEU A 117 -6.77 13.58 -18.75
N CYS A 118 -6.95 12.45 -19.42
CA CYS A 118 -7.32 12.37 -20.83
C CYS A 118 -8.82 12.09 -21.05
N ALA A 119 -9.64 12.13 -19.99
CA ALA A 119 -11.08 12.02 -20.14
C ALA A 119 -11.62 13.32 -20.77
N ASP A 120 -12.66 13.19 -21.60
CA ASP A 120 -13.32 14.35 -22.20
C ASP A 120 -13.90 15.25 -21.10
N GLU A 121 -13.67 16.56 -21.22
CA GLU A 121 -14.28 17.54 -20.33
C GLU A 121 -15.77 17.66 -20.62
N VAL A 122 -16.58 17.91 -19.58
CA VAL A 122 -18.02 18.13 -19.74
C VAL A 122 -18.25 19.40 -20.56
N ASP A 123 -19.07 19.30 -21.62
CA ASP A 123 -19.42 20.43 -22.46
C ASP A 123 -19.98 21.60 -21.62
N PRO A 124 -19.46 22.83 -21.79
CA PRO A 124 -19.93 24.02 -21.05
C PRO A 124 -21.42 24.32 -21.21
N CYS A 125 -22.06 23.75 -22.24
CA CYS A 125 -23.48 23.95 -22.53
C CYS A 125 -24.40 23.38 -21.43
N TYR A 126 -23.96 22.39 -20.66
CA TYR A 126 -24.73 21.87 -19.51
C TYR A 126 -24.77 22.84 -18.32
N PHE A 127 -23.81 23.76 -18.20
CA PHE A 127 -23.78 24.73 -17.10
C PHE A 127 -24.70 25.94 -17.35
N GLU A 128 -24.96 26.29 -18.62
CA GLU A 128 -25.88 27.38 -18.95
C GLU A 128 -27.35 26.99 -18.77
N GLU A 129 -27.70 25.70 -18.87
CA GLU A 129 -29.07 25.23 -18.64
C GLU A 129 -29.46 25.31 -17.14
N GLU A 130 -28.53 25.06 -16.21
CA GLU A 130 -28.79 25.21 -14.76
C GLU A 130 -28.73 26.67 -14.26
N LEU A 131 -27.91 27.55 -14.86
CA LEU A 131 -27.89 28.99 -14.51
C LEU A 131 -28.94 29.82 -15.26
N GLY A 132 -29.47 29.32 -16.38
CA GLY A 132 -30.59 29.93 -17.11
C GLY A 132 -31.97 29.48 -16.63
N ALA A 133 -32.06 28.35 -15.92
CA ALA A 133 -33.33 27.81 -15.41
C ALA A 133 -33.79 28.41 -14.07
N SER A 134 -33.08 29.39 -13.51
CA SER A 134 -33.53 30.07 -12.28
C SER A 134 -34.59 31.17 -12.50
N ASP A 135 -34.92 31.54 -13.74
CA ASP A 135 -35.81 32.69 -14.00
C ASP A 135 -37.05 32.44 -14.88
N GLU A 136 -37.35 31.22 -15.35
CA GLU A 136 -38.60 31.00 -16.12
C GLU A 136 -39.40 29.75 -15.69
N GLU A 137 -40.48 30.03 -14.95
CA GLU A 137 -41.81 29.39 -14.95
C GLU A 137 -41.96 27.87 -15.20
N GLU A 138 -42.24 27.17 -14.10
CA GLU A 138 -43.29 26.15 -13.92
C GLU A 138 -43.87 25.47 -15.19
N LYS A 139 -43.36 24.28 -15.55
CA LYS A 139 -44.15 23.29 -16.31
C LYS A 139 -43.73 21.84 -16.04
N HIS A 140 -44.55 21.17 -15.23
CA HIS A 140 -44.83 19.73 -15.07
C HIS A 140 -43.77 18.65 -15.46
N PRO A 141 -43.60 17.59 -14.62
CA PRO A 141 -42.60 16.55 -14.84
C PRO A 141 -42.93 15.70 -16.08
N THR A 142 -42.02 15.68 -17.05
CA THR A 142 -42.06 14.74 -18.16
C THR A 142 -41.58 13.38 -17.67
N VAL A 143 -42.51 12.43 -17.64
CA VAL A 143 -42.29 11.03 -17.28
C VAL A 143 -41.28 10.40 -18.25
N VAL A 144 -40.14 9.94 -17.73
CA VAL A 144 -39.19 9.11 -18.49
C VAL A 144 -39.84 7.74 -18.74
N SER A 145 -40.32 7.54 -19.96
CA SER A 145 -40.80 6.24 -20.44
C SER A 145 -39.61 5.34 -20.73
N ILE A 146 -39.45 4.25 -19.97
CA ILE A 146 -38.51 3.17 -20.26
C ILE A 146 -39.02 2.44 -21.51
N LYS A 147 -38.29 2.56 -22.61
CA LYS A 147 -38.57 1.86 -23.86
C LYS A 147 -37.72 0.60 -23.93
N GLY A 148 -38.37 -0.57 -23.84
CA GLY A 148 -37.74 -1.86 -24.16
C GLY A 148 -37.77 -2.89 -23.04
N GLY A 149 -38.97 -3.23 -22.57
CA GLY A 149 -39.22 -4.53 -21.93
C GLY A 149 -39.94 -5.43 -22.91
N GLU A 150 -39.20 -6.35 -23.51
CA GLU A 150 -39.59 -7.74 -23.83
C GLU A 150 -38.36 -8.61 -23.56
#